data_AF-A0A800AZH0-F1
#
_entry.id   AF-A0A800AZH0-F1
#
_cell.length_a   1.000
_cell.length_b   1.000
_cell.length_c   1.000
_cell.angle_alpha   90.00
_cell.angle_beta   90.00
_cell.angle_gamma   90.00
#
_symmetry.space_group_name_H-M   'P 1'
#
loop_
_entity.id
_entity.type
_entity.pdbx_description
1 polymer ?
#
loop_
_entity_poly.entity_id
_entity_poly.type
_entity_poly.pdbx_seq_one_letter_code
_entity_poly.pdbx_strand_id
1 'polypeptide(L)'
;MKNVIIILLVVASLFSCNKKEVKVPRVAMQGDEKVADHSIIWMFYDEDKGIDVNEKNRISSTNWFFNVDKKITLDKLFPKVLKLIDKHNKKSPHNTKPMKNYFTYVNSLNDQLSFYQIDSINYKIIKKEALPKFQGDTILVNVGVSDLQIPTTEKNTIIQAVYDSQMNFQKYMEAKALFSKEIKIENLSTIEYIITH
;
A
#
# COMPACT_ATOMS: atom_id res chain seq x y z
N MET A 1 0.84 -8.70 54.21
CA MET A 1 1.10 -9.44 52.96
C MET A 1 0.01 -9.22 51.91
N LYS A 2 -1.28 -9.36 52.23
CA LYS A 2 -2.40 -9.18 51.29
C LYS A 2 -2.42 -7.79 50.59
N ASN A 3 -2.12 -6.71 51.33
CA ASN A 3 -2.11 -5.35 50.78
C ASN A 3 -0.93 -5.10 49.82
N VAL A 4 0.19 -5.80 50.00
CA VAL A 4 1.37 -5.71 49.11
C VAL A 4 1.08 -6.40 47.77
N ILE A 5 0.35 -7.53 47.80
CA ILE A 5 -0.07 -8.24 46.59
C ILE A 5 -1.06 -7.40 45.76
N ILE A 6 -1.98 -6.69 46.42
CA ILE A 6 -2.95 -5.80 45.74
C ILE A 6 -2.21 -4.62 45.08
N ILE A 7 -1.25 -4.01 45.76
CA ILE A 7 -0.45 -2.92 45.18
C ILE A 7 0.36 -3.42 43.97
N LEU A 8 0.94 -4.63 44.05
CA LEU A 8 1.70 -5.22 42.95
C LEU A 8 0.81 -5.50 41.72
N LEU A 9 -0.42 -5.97 41.92
CA LEU A 9 -1.40 -6.19 40.85
C LEU A 9 -1.85 -4.87 40.19
N VAL A 10 -2.06 -3.82 40.98
CA VAL A 10 -2.41 -2.49 40.47
C VAL A 10 -1.26 -1.90 39.65
N VAL A 11 -0.02 -1.98 40.16
CA VAL A 11 1.17 -1.49 39.45
C VAL A 11 1.42 -2.28 38.16
N ALA A 12 1.24 -3.60 38.17
CA ALA A 12 1.38 -4.43 36.96
C ALA A 12 0.34 -4.08 35.87
N SER A 13 -0.87 -3.66 36.25
CA SER A 13 -1.91 -3.26 35.30
C SER A 13 -1.64 -1.94 34.57
N LEU A 14 -0.80 -1.06 35.14
CA LEU A 14 -0.44 0.23 34.55
C LEU A 14 0.61 0.14 33.43
N PHE A 15 1.28 -1.01 33.28
CA PHE A 15 2.29 -1.24 32.22
C PHE A 15 1.74 -1.89 30.95
N SER A 16 0.44 -2.22 30.89
CA SER A 16 -0.18 -2.80 29.69
C SER A 16 -0.55 -1.71 28.67
N CYS A 17 0.45 -0.98 28.19
CA CYS A 17 0.32 -0.10 27.03
C CYS A 17 0.82 -0.87 25.80
N ASN A 18 -0.04 -1.71 25.23
CA ASN A 18 0.22 -2.32 23.92
C ASN A 18 0.09 -1.24 22.84
N LYS A 19 1.12 -0.41 22.67
CA LYS A 19 1.20 0.54 21.56
C LYS A 19 1.34 -0.26 20.26
N LYS A 20 0.23 -0.42 19.54
CA LYS A 20 0.29 -0.89 18.15
C LYS A 20 1.01 0.18 17.33
N GLU A 21 2.20 -0.14 16.84
CA GLU A 21 2.99 0.72 15.97
C GLU A 21 2.87 0.21 14.53
N VAL A 22 2.55 1.10 13.57
CA VAL A 22 2.60 0.77 12.14
C VAL A 22 4.01 1.00 11.63
N LYS A 23 4.64 -0.04 11.10
CA LYS A 23 5.92 0.10 10.39
C LYS A 23 5.67 0.24 8.90
N VAL A 24 5.63 1.47 8.40
CA VAL A 24 5.48 1.72 6.96
C VAL A 24 6.68 1.19 6.17
N PRO A 25 6.54 0.93 4.86
CA PRO A 25 7.65 0.51 4.02
C PRO A 25 8.77 1.54 4.00
N ARG A 26 10.00 1.06 3.78
CA ARG A 26 11.17 1.92 3.53
C ARG A 26 11.80 1.53 2.21
N VAL A 27 11.86 2.46 1.25
CA VAL A 27 12.34 2.20 -0.11
C VAL A 27 13.07 3.41 -0.69
N ALA A 28 13.99 3.18 -1.63
CA ALA A 28 14.73 4.23 -2.32
C ALA A 28 13.94 4.74 -3.54
N MET A 29 12.93 5.56 -3.31
CA MET A 29 12.04 6.09 -4.34
C MET A 29 11.69 7.55 -4.00
N GLN A 30 11.64 8.42 -5.01
CA GLN A 30 11.09 9.76 -4.82
C GLN A 30 9.56 9.71 -4.83
N GLY A 31 8.94 10.56 -4.02
CA GLY A 31 7.50 10.73 -3.98
C GLY A 31 7.15 12.16 -3.59
N ASP A 32 5.87 12.44 -3.46
CA ASP A 32 5.45 13.73 -2.96
C ASP A 32 5.86 13.87 -1.49
N GLU A 33 6.42 15.01 -1.10
CA GLU A 33 6.85 15.29 0.29
C GLU A 33 5.90 16.26 1.00
N LYS A 34 5.07 16.99 0.24
CA LYS A 34 4.17 18.03 0.77
C LYS A 34 2.79 17.92 0.13
N VAL A 35 1.89 17.22 0.80
CA VAL A 35 0.47 17.16 0.43
C VAL A 35 -0.36 17.65 1.63
N ALA A 36 -0.96 18.82 1.48
CA ALA A 36 -1.83 19.42 2.49
C ALA A 36 -3.22 18.75 2.53
N ASP A 37 -4.02 19.11 3.55
CA ASP A 37 -5.40 18.67 3.72
C ASP A 37 -5.56 17.16 3.60
N HIS A 38 -5.01 16.42 4.57
CA HIS A 38 -5.02 14.96 4.55
C HIS A 38 -5.55 14.33 5.85
N SER A 39 -6.20 13.18 5.70
CA SER A 39 -6.54 12.25 6.78
C SER A 39 -5.64 11.02 6.69
N ILE A 40 -5.22 10.49 7.85
CA ILE A 40 -4.44 9.25 7.91
C ILE A 40 -5.35 8.07 8.22
N ILE A 41 -5.26 7.04 7.39
CA ILE A 41 -5.90 5.74 7.59
C ILE A 41 -4.79 4.76 8.00
N TRP A 42 -4.84 4.31 9.25
CA TRP A 42 -3.86 3.35 9.76
C TRP A 42 -4.31 1.93 9.51
N MET A 43 -3.44 1.12 8.92
CA MET A 43 -3.64 -0.29 8.62
C MET A 43 -2.55 -1.09 9.33
N PHE A 44 -2.89 -1.67 10.48
CA PHE A 44 -1.99 -2.41 11.35
C PHE A 44 -1.98 -3.88 10.96
N TYR A 45 -0.80 -4.50 10.96
CA TYR A 45 -0.69 -5.94 10.89
C TYR A 45 -1.27 -6.57 12.17
N ASP A 46 -2.04 -7.64 12.00
CA ASP A 46 -2.68 -8.37 13.09
C ASP A 46 -2.51 -9.86 12.78
N GLU A 47 -1.96 -10.64 13.71
CA GLU A 47 -1.64 -12.06 13.46
C GLU A 47 -2.91 -12.90 13.24
N ASP A 48 -4.00 -12.57 13.94
CA ASP A 48 -5.26 -13.33 13.87
C ASP A 48 -6.13 -12.89 12.70
N LYS A 49 -6.22 -11.57 12.46
CA LYS A 49 -7.14 -10.96 11.48
C LYS A 49 -6.47 -10.61 10.16
N GLY A 50 -5.15 -10.72 10.09
CA GLY A 50 -4.30 -10.25 8.98
C GLY A 50 -4.11 -8.73 8.97
N ILE A 51 -5.18 -7.95 9.17
CA ILE A 51 -5.16 -6.49 9.12
C ILE A 51 -6.27 -5.86 9.98
N ASP A 52 -5.87 -4.97 10.89
CA ASP A 52 -6.72 -4.10 11.70
C ASP A 52 -6.68 -2.67 11.13
N VAL A 53 -7.85 -2.05 10.92
CA VAL A 53 -7.93 -0.74 10.25
C VAL A 53 -8.57 0.30 11.17
N ASN A 54 -7.83 1.36 11.48
CA ASN A 54 -8.38 2.50 12.18
C ASN A 54 -9.03 3.47 11.18
N GLU A 55 -10.32 3.24 10.97
CA GLU A 55 -11.16 3.96 10.03
C GLU A 55 -11.83 5.22 10.61
N LYS A 56 -11.65 5.49 11.92
CA LYS A 56 -12.52 6.39 12.70
C LYS A 56 -12.30 7.89 12.46
N ASN A 57 -11.18 8.29 11.85
CA ASN A 57 -10.79 9.70 11.70
C ASN A 57 -10.62 10.13 10.23
N ARG A 58 -11.30 9.46 9.28
CA ARG A 58 -11.24 9.83 7.86
C ARG A 58 -12.23 10.96 7.54
N ILE A 59 -11.75 12.03 6.91
CA ILE A 59 -12.58 13.11 6.38
C ILE A 59 -12.69 12.93 4.87
N SER A 60 -13.91 12.75 4.35
CA SER A 60 -14.14 12.46 2.92
C SER A 60 -13.77 13.59 1.96
N SER A 61 -13.53 14.80 2.48
CA SER A 61 -13.12 15.98 1.72
C SER A 61 -11.63 16.30 1.83
N THR A 62 -10.81 15.33 2.25
CA THR A 62 -9.36 15.47 2.39
C THR A 62 -8.65 14.39 1.59
N ASN A 63 -7.39 14.60 1.22
CA ASN A 63 -6.54 13.53 0.70
C ASN A 63 -6.44 12.39 1.73
N TRP A 64 -6.38 11.14 1.28
CA TRP A 64 -6.24 10.00 2.20
C TRP A 64 -4.86 9.40 2.10
N PHE A 65 -4.17 9.34 3.25
CA PHE A 65 -2.89 8.67 3.39
C PHE A 65 -3.09 7.32 4.05
N PHE A 66 -2.75 6.27 3.31
CA PHE A 66 -2.77 4.91 3.79
C PHE A 66 -1.41 4.60 4.45
N ASN A 67 -1.38 4.65 5.78
CA ASN A 67 -0.25 4.20 6.58
C ASN A 67 -0.40 2.70 6.83
N VAL A 68 0.24 1.92 5.96
CA VAL A 68 0.12 0.47 5.93
C VAL A 68 1.33 -0.18 6.56
N ASP A 69 1.11 -1.13 7.47
CA ASP A 69 2.19 -1.94 8.01
C ASP A 69 2.80 -2.81 6.90
N LYS A 70 4.11 -2.72 6.74
CA LYS A 70 4.87 -3.33 5.66
C LYS A 70 4.77 -4.86 5.62
N LYS A 71 4.34 -5.51 6.71
CA LYS A 71 4.16 -6.97 6.80
C LYS A 71 2.85 -7.46 6.19
N ILE A 72 1.86 -6.58 6.01
CA ILE A 72 0.54 -6.97 5.51
C ILE A 72 0.66 -7.50 4.08
N THR A 73 0.02 -8.64 3.81
CA THR A 73 -0.03 -9.26 2.49
C THR A 73 -1.06 -8.59 1.58
N LEU A 74 -0.83 -8.65 0.27
CA LEU A 74 -1.65 -7.94 -0.72
C LEU A 74 -3.10 -8.45 -0.75
N ASP A 75 -3.33 -9.74 -0.54
CA ASP A 75 -4.66 -10.36 -0.43
C ASP A 75 -5.49 -9.78 0.72
N LYS A 76 -4.85 -9.37 1.82
CA LYS A 76 -5.52 -8.71 2.95
C LYS A 76 -5.66 -7.20 2.74
N LEU A 77 -4.64 -6.58 2.13
CA LEU A 77 -4.55 -5.14 1.97
C LEU A 77 -5.53 -4.60 0.91
N PHE A 78 -5.40 -5.09 -0.33
CA PHE A 78 -6.03 -4.45 -1.48
C PHE A 78 -7.57 -4.52 -1.47
N PRO A 79 -8.23 -5.60 -1.02
CA PRO A 79 -9.69 -5.58 -0.88
C PRO A 79 -10.19 -4.44 0.03
N LYS A 80 -9.44 -4.13 1.11
CA LYS A 80 -9.79 -3.03 2.02
C LYS A 80 -9.48 -1.66 1.43
N VAL A 81 -8.29 -1.48 0.85
CA VAL A 81 -7.88 -0.22 0.22
C VAL A 81 -8.83 0.15 -0.92
N LEU A 82 -9.14 -0.76 -1.84
CA LEU A 82 -10.02 -0.48 -2.98
C LEU A 82 -11.45 -0.14 -2.53
N LYS A 83 -11.97 -0.82 -1.51
CA LYS A 83 -13.27 -0.48 -0.91
C LYS A 83 -13.26 0.92 -0.28
N LEU A 84 -12.16 1.35 0.31
CA LEU A 84 -12.02 2.69 0.86
C LEU A 84 -11.91 3.74 -0.24
N ILE A 85 -11.08 3.52 -1.26
CA ILE A 85 -10.97 4.41 -2.42
C ILE A 85 -12.33 4.58 -3.12
N ASP A 86 -13.09 3.51 -3.32
CA ASP A 86 -14.46 3.59 -3.87
C ASP A 86 -15.38 4.47 -3.00
N LYS A 87 -15.31 4.33 -1.66
CA LYS A 87 -16.03 5.22 -0.74
C LYS A 87 -15.55 6.67 -0.82
N HIS A 88 -14.26 6.90 -1.01
CA HIS A 88 -13.69 8.24 -1.15
C HIS A 88 -14.19 8.92 -2.43
N ASN A 89 -14.23 8.15 -3.52
CA ASN A 89 -14.62 8.62 -4.85
C ASN A 89 -16.14 8.82 -5.01
N LYS A 90 -16.95 8.17 -4.18
CA LYS A 90 -18.40 8.42 -4.07
C LYS A 90 -18.63 9.81 -3.50
N LYS A 91 -18.63 10.82 -4.38
CA LYS A 91 -18.72 12.25 -4.08
C LYS A 91 -19.91 12.58 -3.17
N SER A 92 -19.65 13.40 -2.16
CA SER A 92 -20.61 14.42 -1.73
C SER A 92 -20.80 15.41 -2.88
N PRO A 93 -22.03 15.75 -3.29
CA PRO A 93 -22.33 16.71 -4.36
C PRO A 93 -21.65 18.10 -4.20
N HIS A 94 -21.12 18.41 -3.01
CA HIS A 94 -20.57 19.70 -2.65
C HIS A 94 -19.03 19.81 -2.76
N ASN A 95 -18.31 18.77 -3.18
CA ASN A 95 -16.85 18.82 -3.30
C ASN A 95 -16.38 19.22 -4.72
N THR A 96 -15.75 20.39 -4.83
CA THR A 96 -15.30 21.00 -6.08
C THR A 96 -13.90 20.53 -6.53
N LYS A 97 -13.10 19.93 -5.64
CA LYS A 97 -11.73 19.45 -5.92
C LYS A 97 -11.65 17.91 -5.81
N PRO A 98 -11.02 17.21 -6.77
CA PRO A 98 -10.78 15.77 -6.63
C PRO A 98 -9.76 15.53 -5.51
N MET A 99 -10.15 14.78 -4.49
CA MET A 99 -9.24 14.32 -3.43
C MET A 99 -8.49 13.09 -3.90
N LYS A 100 -7.23 12.98 -3.51
CA LYS A 100 -6.31 11.93 -3.94
C LYS A 100 -6.01 10.94 -2.82
N ASN A 101 -5.56 9.76 -3.21
CA ASN A 101 -5.20 8.67 -2.34
C ASN A 101 -3.70 8.37 -2.48
N TYR A 102 -3.02 8.17 -1.35
CA TYR A 102 -1.58 7.93 -1.31
C TYR A 102 -1.22 6.77 -0.40
N PHE A 103 -0.25 5.96 -0.82
CA PHE A 103 0.50 5.12 0.11
C PHE A 103 1.65 5.92 0.73
N THR A 104 1.84 5.76 2.03
CA THR A 104 2.92 6.38 2.77
C THR A 104 4.10 5.43 2.90
N TYR A 105 5.32 5.94 2.74
CA TYR A 105 6.56 5.19 2.95
C TYR A 105 7.67 6.12 3.45
N VAL A 106 8.77 5.55 3.96
CA VAL A 106 10.00 6.29 4.22
C VAL A 106 10.90 6.20 3.01
N ASN A 107 11.24 7.34 2.41
CA ASN A 107 12.24 7.42 1.36
C ASN A 107 13.64 7.23 1.98
N SER A 108 14.31 6.12 1.67
CA SER A 108 15.63 5.81 2.22
C SER A 108 16.77 6.65 1.64
N LEU A 109 16.50 7.51 0.65
CA LEU A 109 17.51 8.41 0.07
C LEU A 109 17.74 9.64 0.95
N ASN A 110 16.72 10.10 1.68
CA ASN A 110 16.75 11.30 2.51
C ASN A 110 16.13 11.11 3.91
N ASP A 111 15.70 9.90 4.22
CA ASP A 111 15.06 9.50 5.48
C ASP A 111 13.78 10.29 5.84
N GLN A 112 13.07 10.77 4.82
CA GLN A 112 11.82 11.50 4.98
C GLN A 112 10.61 10.63 4.67
N LEU A 113 9.47 11.03 5.24
CA LEU A 113 8.18 10.47 4.85
C LEU A 113 7.82 10.98 3.44
N SER A 114 7.43 10.07 2.58
CA SER A 114 7.04 10.38 1.20
C SER A 114 5.75 9.66 0.82
N PHE A 115 5.07 10.19 -0.19
CA PHE A 115 3.73 9.78 -0.57
C PHE A 115 3.71 9.32 -2.03
N TYR A 116 3.18 8.12 -2.26
CA TYR A 116 3.00 7.52 -3.58
C TYR A 116 1.52 7.58 -3.97
N GLN A 117 1.17 8.41 -4.94
CA GLN A 117 -0.21 8.56 -5.41
C GLN A 117 -0.69 7.28 -6.12
N ILE A 118 -1.90 6.80 -5.80
CA ILE A 118 -2.42 5.52 -6.31
C ILE A 118 -3.70 5.62 -7.15
N ASP A 119 -4.24 6.82 -7.35
CA ASP A 119 -5.50 7.01 -8.09
C ASP A 119 -5.40 6.69 -9.58
N SER A 120 -4.20 6.74 -10.15
CA SER A 120 -3.96 6.44 -11.58
C SER A 120 -3.82 4.94 -11.87
N ILE A 121 -3.87 4.08 -10.84
CA ILE A 121 -3.66 2.64 -10.97
C ILE A 121 -4.99 1.90 -10.84
N ASN A 122 -5.32 1.11 -11.86
CA ASN A 122 -6.47 0.22 -11.92
C ASN A 122 -6.08 -1.18 -11.45
N TYR A 123 -6.19 -1.39 -10.13
CA TYR A 123 -5.92 -2.68 -9.51
C TYR A 123 -6.98 -3.73 -9.86
N LYS A 124 -6.53 -4.92 -10.27
CA LYS A 124 -7.34 -6.09 -10.58
C LYS A 124 -6.94 -7.27 -9.70
N ILE A 125 -7.77 -7.60 -8.73
CA ILE A 125 -7.62 -8.83 -7.93
C ILE A 125 -8.31 -9.96 -8.68
N ILE A 126 -7.54 -10.93 -9.15
CA ILE A 126 -8.04 -12.02 -10.00
C ILE A 126 -7.42 -13.36 -9.61
N LYS A 127 -8.08 -14.46 -9.96
CA LYS A 127 -7.46 -15.78 -9.93
C LYS A 127 -6.40 -15.89 -11.03
N LYS A 128 -5.38 -16.70 -10.79
CA LYS A 128 -4.27 -16.92 -11.74
C LYS A 128 -4.76 -17.36 -13.13
N GLU A 129 -5.77 -18.22 -13.19
CA GLU A 129 -6.32 -18.76 -14.44
C GLU A 129 -7.08 -17.69 -15.24
N ALA A 130 -7.50 -16.61 -14.60
CA ALA A 130 -8.19 -15.48 -15.21
C ALA A 130 -7.22 -14.37 -15.67
N LEU A 131 -5.91 -14.57 -15.52
CA LEU A 131 -4.92 -13.63 -16.05
C LEU A 131 -5.09 -13.53 -17.58
N PRO A 132 -5.24 -12.32 -18.15
CA PRO A 132 -5.45 -12.20 -19.58
C PRO A 132 -4.24 -12.75 -20.33
N LYS A 133 -4.49 -13.38 -21.48
CA LYS A 133 -3.44 -13.66 -22.45
C LYS A 133 -3.11 -12.35 -23.15
N PHE A 134 -1.96 -11.77 -22.85
CA PHE A 134 -1.52 -10.53 -23.50
C PHE A 134 -1.02 -10.85 -24.92
N GLN A 135 -1.35 -9.96 -25.87
CA GLN A 135 -0.90 -10.02 -27.26
C GLN A 135 -0.21 -8.70 -27.61
N GLY A 136 0.74 -8.75 -28.54
CA GLY A 136 1.48 -7.56 -29.00
C GLY A 136 2.58 -7.12 -28.03
N ASP A 137 2.80 -5.82 -27.93
CA ASP A 137 3.97 -5.22 -27.25
C ASP A 137 3.85 -5.16 -25.71
N THR A 138 2.96 -5.96 -25.11
CA THR A 138 2.79 -5.98 -23.65
C THR A 138 3.58 -7.12 -23.01
N ILE A 139 4.47 -6.77 -22.08
CA ILE A 139 5.24 -7.75 -21.29
C ILE A 139 4.68 -7.84 -19.88
N LEU A 140 4.39 -9.06 -19.44
CA LEU A 140 4.05 -9.34 -18.05
C LEU A 140 5.32 -9.48 -17.21
N VAL A 141 5.39 -8.69 -16.16
CA VAL A 141 6.46 -8.80 -15.16
C VAL A 141 5.85 -9.37 -13.89
N ASN A 142 6.18 -10.62 -13.58
CA ASN A 142 5.79 -11.25 -12.32
C ASN A 142 6.71 -10.75 -11.21
N VAL A 143 6.15 -9.90 -10.36
CA VAL A 143 6.82 -9.30 -9.23
C VAL A 143 6.67 -10.24 -8.03
N GLY A 144 7.79 -10.80 -7.57
CA GLY A 144 7.81 -11.77 -6.46
C GLY A 144 9.02 -12.69 -6.40
N VAL A 145 9.83 -12.71 -7.48
CA VAL A 145 11.09 -13.46 -7.55
C VAL A 145 12.25 -12.54 -7.18
N SER A 146 13.22 -13.09 -6.43
CA SER A 146 14.42 -12.41 -5.94
C SER A 146 15.23 -11.71 -7.04
N ASP A 147 15.05 -12.12 -8.29
CA ASP A 147 15.70 -11.61 -9.48
C ASP A 147 14.66 -11.03 -10.45
N LEU A 148 14.05 -9.89 -10.10
CA LEU A 148 13.17 -9.19 -11.04
C LEU A 148 13.99 -8.71 -12.24
N GLN A 149 14.04 -9.51 -13.30
CA GLN A 149 14.64 -9.11 -14.57
C GLN A 149 13.63 -8.27 -15.32
N ILE A 150 13.80 -6.96 -15.27
CA ILE A 150 13.05 -6.04 -16.10
C ILE A 150 13.52 -6.26 -17.54
N PRO A 151 12.63 -6.61 -18.48
CA PRO A 151 13.03 -6.77 -19.87
C PRO A 151 13.55 -5.44 -20.40
N THR A 152 14.64 -5.46 -21.15
CA THR A 152 15.07 -4.30 -21.94
C THR A 152 13.95 -3.94 -22.90
N THR A 153 13.27 -2.81 -22.67
CA THR A 153 12.12 -2.42 -23.48
C THR A 153 12.57 -1.78 -24.78
N GLU A 154 12.05 -2.29 -25.90
CA GLU A 154 12.10 -1.57 -27.18
C GLU A 154 11.15 -0.36 -27.16
N LYS A 155 11.26 0.49 -28.19
CA LYS A 155 10.34 1.62 -28.37
C LYS A 155 8.94 1.05 -28.61
N ASN A 156 7.98 1.39 -27.74
CA ASN A 156 6.55 0.98 -27.71
C ASN A 156 6.18 -0.25 -26.87
N THR A 157 7.07 -0.83 -26.07
CA THR A 157 6.70 -1.91 -25.14
C THR A 157 5.95 -1.40 -23.90
N ILE A 158 4.82 -2.02 -23.55
CA ILE A 158 4.07 -1.75 -22.31
C ILE A 158 4.41 -2.82 -21.27
N ILE A 159 4.86 -2.42 -20.09
CA ILE A 159 5.10 -3.30 -18.95
C ILE A 159 3.87 -3.35 -18.07
N GLN A 160 3.38 -4.57 -17.87
CA GLN A 160 2.20 -4.88 -17.08
C GLN A 160 2.63 -5.64 -15.83
N ALA A 161 2.51 -5.01 -14.66
CA ALA A 161 2.93 -5.63 -13.40
C ALA A 161 1.88 -6.62 -12.88
N VAL A 162 2.38 -7.76 -12.41
CA VAL A 162 1.59 -8.85 -11.84
C VAL A 162 2.21 -9.24 -10.51
N TYR A 163 1.44 -9.16 -9.44
CA TYR A 163 1.91 -9.44 -8.08
C TYR A 163 1.25 -10.70 -7.53
N ASP A 164 2.02 -11.52 -6.83
CA ASP A 164 1.47 -12.57 -5.99
C ASP A 164 0.69 -11.97 -4.81
N SER A 165 -0.54 -12.42 -4.57
CA SER A 165 -1.36 -11.90 -3.47
C SER A 165 -0.78 -12.17 -2.07
N GLN A 166 0.09 -13.16 -1.92
CA GLN A 166 0.81 -13.45 -0.66
C GLN A 166 2.06 -12.57 -0.48
N MET A 167 2.42 -11.75 -1.46
CA MET A 167 3.46 -10.73 -1.31
C MET A 167 3.10 -9.77 -0.17
N ASN A 168 4.09 -9.35 0.62
CA ASN A 168 3.89 -8.31 1.61
C ASN A 168 4.06 -6.89 1.04
N PHE A 169 3.53 -5.92 1.76
CA PHE A 169 3.50 -4.53 1.30
C PHE A 169 4.90 -3.90 1.17
N GLN A 170 5.90 -4.34 1.95
CA GLN A 170 7.30 -3.94 1.75
C GLN A 170 7.78 -4.27 0.32
N LYS A 171 7.65 -5.55 -0.09
CA LYS A 171 8.09 -6.02 -1.41
C LYS A 171 7.35 -5.34 -2.55
N TYR A 172 6.07 -5.04 -2.35
CA TYR A 172 5.29 -4.27 -3.32
C TYR A 172 5.88 -2.86 -3.53
N MET A 173 6.22 -2.14 -2.45
CA MET A 173 6.84 -0.82 -2.57
C MET A 173 8.26 -0.88 -3.14
N GLU A 174 9.03 -1.93 -2.85
CA GLU A 174 10.35 -2.15 -3.45
C GLU A 174 10.25 -2.31 -4.97
N ALA A 175 9.22 -3.03 -5.44
CA ALA A 175 8.95 -3.15 -6.86
C ALA A 175 8.59 -1.80 -7.50
N LYS A 176 7.83 -0.93 -6.81
CA LYS A 176 7.58 0.44 -7.27
C LYS A 176 8.85 1.23 -7.44
N ALA A 177 9.72 1.16 -6.44
CA ALA A 177 11.01 1.85 -6.48
C ALA A 177 11.84 1.37 -7.69
N LEU A 178 11.90 0.05 -7.91
CA LEU A 178 12.63 -0.52 -9.04
C LEU A 178 12.02 -0.09 -10.39
N PHE A 179 10.71 -0.15 -10.54
CA PHE A 179 10.03 0.33 -11.76
C PHE A 179 10.26 1.81 -12.02
N SER A 180 10.24 2.65 -10.99
CA SER A 180 10.51 4.08 -11.13
C SER A 180 11.93 4.40 -11.61
N LYS A 181 12.88 3.51 -11.36
CA LYS A 181 14.29 3.66 -11.72
C LYS A 181 14.59 3.11 -13.11
N GLU A 182 14.02 1.96 -13.44
CA GLU A 182 14.42 1.17 -14.61
C GLU A 182 13.44 1.28 -15.79
N ILE A 183 12.22 1.78 -15.57
CA ILE A 183 11.16 1.84 -16.59
C ILE A 183 10.72 3.28 -16.81
N LYS A 184 10.66 3.71 -18.07
CA LYS A 184 10.05 4.99 -18.43
C LYS A 184 8.57 4.97 -18.12
N ILE A 185 8.04 6.05 -17.53
CA ILE A 185 6.64 6.11 -17.09
C ILE A 185 5.63 5.83 -18.21
N GLU A 186 5.95 6.23 -19.45
CA GLU A 186 5.12 5.99 -20.65
C GLU A 186 5.02 4.51 -21.05
N ASN A 187 5.99 3.70 -20.61
CA ASN A 187 6.03 2.25 -20.82
C ASN A 187 5.36 1.49 -19.67
N LEU A 188 4.91 2.12 -18.58
CA LEU A 188 4.28 1.42 -17.46
C LEU A 188 2.75 1.42 -17.63
N SER A 189 2.14 0.24 -17.60
CA SER A 189 0.69 0.09 -17.63
C SER A 189 0.05 0.72 -16.39
N THR A 190 -1.12 1.33 -16.57
CA THR A 190 -1.97 1.80 -15.47
C THR A 190 -2.78 0.68 -14.83
N ILE A 191 -2.75 -0.54 -15.38
CA ILE A 191 -3.40 -1.70 -14.77
C ILE A 191 -2.36 -2.41 -13.88
N GLU A 192 -2.79 -3.00 -12.78
CA GLU A 192 -1.95 -3.88 -11.97
C GLU A 192 -2.75 -5.11 -11.53
N TYR A 193 -2.19 -6.30 -11.74
CA TYR A 193 -2.84 -7.54 -11.37
C TYR A 193 -2.32 -8.05 -10.04
N ILE A 194 -3.23 -8.43 -9.14
CA ILE A 194 -2.91 -9.13 -7.89
C ILE A 194 -3.52 -10.53 -8.01
N ILE A 195 -2.67 -11.54 -8.09
CA ILE A 195 -3.05 -12.91 -8.36
C ILE A 195 -3.29 -13.67 -7.07
N THR A 196 -4.50 -14.21 -6.92
CA THR A 196 -4.83 -15.21 -5.89
C THR A 196 -4.69 -16.63 -6.45
N HIS A 197 -4.13 -17.54 -5.65
CA HIS A 197 -4.04 -18.96 -5.94
C HIS A 197 -5.18 -19.74 -5.30
#